data_AF-A0A4S4H169-F1
#
_entry.id   AF-A0A4S4H169-F1
#
_cell.length_a   1.000
_cell.length_b   1.000
_cell.length_c   1.000
_cell.angle_alpha   90.00
_cell.angle_beta   90.00
_cell.angle_gamma   90.00
#
_symmetry.space_group_name_H-M   'P 1'
#
loop_
_entity.id
_entity.type
_entity.pdbx_description
1 polymer ?
#
loop_
_entity_poly.entity_id
_entity_poly.type
_entity_poly.pdbx_seq_one_letter_code
_entity_poly.pdbx_strand_id
1 'polypeptide(L)'
;MISLSDGTKKRGVLIKSWFTIGKLNREFLMKLSDGSEKWFNSSEVDSIVFIHNNEKWAAHDIKNERWFMKCGPSTDNAEILTYYMYAPLASEIRRPILSDLRFTHAIRIKEDSEIYPFYYQMFWGFKLKFIKKSLERKYPGLIKYIESYFKQNKELKNSLYQHPELFLQVYEDFLKKDEEQLCNNNM
;
A
#
# COMPACT_ATOMS: atom_id res chain seq x y z
N MET A 1 -4.77 2.12 14.08
CA MET A 1 -3.48 1.70 14.67
C MET A 1 -2.39 2.55 14.06
N ILE A 2 -1.48 3.09 14.87
CA ILE A 2 -0.29 3.82 14.41
C ILE A 2 0.96 3.04 14.78
N SER A 3 1.99 3.17 13.94
CA SER A 3 3.37 2.78 14.24
C SER A 3 4.21 4.05 14.27
N LEU A 4 4.87 4.29 15.40
CA LEU A 4 5.78 5.42 15.59
C LEU A 4 7.19 5.04 15.09
N SER A 5 8.02 6.05 14.84
CA SER A 5 9.38 5.88 14.33
C SER A 5 10.34 5.13 15.27
N ASP A 6 9.98 5.02 16.55
CA ASP A 6 10.68 4.18 17.53
C ASP A 6 10.22 2.70 17.52
N GLY A 7 9.34 2.33 16.59
CA GLY A 7 8.74 1.00 16.49
C GLY A 7 7.53 0.79 17.39
N THR A 8 7.17 1.76 18.24
CA THR A 8 6.02 1.66 19.14
C THR A 8 4.72 1.61 18.35
N LYS A 9 3.88 0.61 18.64
CA LYS A 9 2.54 0.50 18.06
C LYS A 9 1.49 0.98 19.06
N LYS A 10 0.61 1.90 18.64
CA LYS A 10 -0.53 2.36 19.45
C LYS A 10 -1.86 2.08 18.75
N ARG A 11 -2.85 1.65 19.53
CA ARG A 11 -4.22 1.42 19.09
C ARG A 11 -5.12 2.51 19.65
N GLY A 12 -6.10 2.92 18.85
CA GLY A 12 -7.01 4.01 19.18
C GLY A 12 -7.88 4.40 18.01
N VAL A 13 -8.76 5.36 18.25
CA VAL A 13 -9.71 5.94 17.29
C VAL A 13 -9.24 7.34 16.93
N LEU A 14 -9.26 7.67 15.64
CA LEU A 14 -8.92 9.00 15.16
C LEU A 14 -10.09 9.95 15.46
N ILE A 15 -9.88 10.95 16.31
CA ILE A 15 -10.88 11.98 16.64
C ILE A 15 -10.80 13.14 15.65
N LYS A 16 -9.58 13.66 15.43
CA LYS A 16 -9.33 14.68 14.42
C LYS A 16 -8.48 14.09 13.32
N SER A 17 -9.02 14.09 12.11
CA SER A 17 -8.38 13.45 10.98
C SER A 17 -7.04 14.09 10.65
N TRP A 18 -6.07 13.22 10.39
CA TRP A 18 -4.77 13.58 9.85
C TRP A 18 -4.84 14.09 8.40
N PHE A 19 -5.93 13.76 7.72
CA PHE A 19 -6.17 14.07 6.32
C PHE A 19 -7.61 14.56 6.12
N THR A 20 -7.74 15.51 5.19
CA THR A 20 -8.98 15.77 4.44
C THR A 20 -8.63 15.73 2.97
N ILE A 21 -9.57 15.37 2.08
CA ILE A 21 -9.35 15.39 0.63
C ILE A 21 -8.71 16.74 0.22
N GLY A 22 -7.54 16.70 -0.39
CA GLY A 22 -6.71 17.83 -0.82
C GLY A 22 -5.73 18.41 0.21
N LYS A 23 -5.75 17.98 1.49
CA LYS A 23 -4.95 18.60 2.57
C LYS A 23 -4.46 17.61 3.63
N LEU A 24 -3.18 17.73 3.99
CA LEU A 24 -2.58 17.07 5.15
C LEU A 24 -2.56 18.02 6.36
N ASN A 25 -2.95 17.51 7.52
CA ASN A 25 -2.72 18.19 8.79
C ASN A 25 -1.36 17.76 9.37
N ARG A 26 -0.59 18.70 9.93
CA ARG A 26 0.68 18.37 10.59
C ARG A 26 0.48 17.55 11.86
N GLU A 27 -0.67 17.73 12.49
CA GLU A 27 -1.02 17.09 13.75
C GLU A 27 -2.40 16.43 13.63
N PHE A 28 -2.58 15.34 14.37
CA PHE A 28 -3.87 14.66 14.47
C PHE A 28 -4.11 14.18 15.90
N LEU A 29 -5.39 14.03 16.25
CA LEU A 29 -5.81 13.65 17.60
C LEU A 29 -6.35 12.22 17.58
N MET A 30 -5.82 11.38 18.45
CA MET A 30 -6.36 10.04 18.69
C MET A 30 -6.86 9.89 20.12
N LYS A 31 -7.98 9.17 20.28
CA LYS A 31 -8.36 8.54 21.53
C LYS A 31 -7.71 7.16 21.60
N LEU A 32 -6.75 6.98 22.50
CA LEU A 32 -6.05 5.71 22.67
C LEU A 32 -6.94 4.68 23.37
N SER A 33 -6.56 3.41 23.28
CA SER A 33 -7.30 2.31 23.90
C SER A 33 -7.41 2.39 25.42
N ASP A 34 -6.49 3.11 26.08
CA ASP A 34 -6.53 3.41 27.51
C ASP A 34 -7.50 4.56 27.86
N GLY A 35 -8.21 5.10 26.87
CA GLY A 35 -9.16 6.20 27.03
C GLY A 35 -8.55 7.59 26.95
N SER A 36 -7.22 7.72 26.95
CA SER A 36 -6.54 9.02 26.87
C SER A 36 -6.63 9.63 25.47
N GLU A 37 -6.66 10.96 25.40
CA GLU A 37 -6.55 11.68 24.14
C GLU A 37 -5.12 12.19 23.96
N LYS A 38 -4.52 11.90 22.80
CA LYS A 38 -3.15 12.30 22.50
C LYS A 38 -3.05 12.89 21.09
N TRP A 39 -2.40 14.05 21.02
CA TRP A 39 -1.94 14.64 19.77
C TRP A 39 -0.67 13.96 19.29
N PHE A 40 -0.61 13.68 17.99
CA PHE A 40 0.55 13.13 17.32
C PHE A 40 0.99 14.07 16.22
N ASN A 41 2.30 14.28 16.10
CA ASN A 41 2.86 14.94 14.93
C ASN A 41 3.06 13.91 13.82
N SER A 42 2.69 14.31 12.60
CA SER A 42 2.99 13.57 11.39
C SER A 42 4.43 13.06 11.33
N SER A 43 5.44 13.88 11.65
CA SER A 43 6.85 13.48 11.54
C SER A 43 7.28 12.32 12.43
N GLU A 44 6.49 11.97 13.45
CA GLU A 44 6.81 10.92 14.43
C GLU A 44 6.17 9.56 14.09
N VAL A 45 5.40 9.52 12.99
CA VAL A 45 4.54 8.39 12.64
C VAL A 45 5.03 7.81 11.32
N ASP A 46 5.48 6.57 11.33
CA ASP A 46 5.92 5.85 10.13
C ASP A 46 4.74 5.37 9.30
N SER A 47 3.70 4.89 9.99
CA SER A 47 2.48 4.44 9.33
C SER A 47 1.24 4.55 10.23
N ILE A 48 0.10 4.70 9.59
CA ILE A 48 -1.21 4.59 10.24
C ILE A 48 -2.13 3.73 9.39
N VAL A 49 -3.03 3.00 10.05
CA VAL A 49 -4.25 2.46 9.47
C VAL A 49 -5.44 3.00 10.25
N PHE A 50 -6.38 3.65 9.57
CA PHE A 50 -7.53 4.31 10.17
C PHE A 50 -8.78 4.16 9.31
N ILE A 51 -9.95 4.48 9.90
CA ILE A 51 -11.23 4.52 9.19
C ILE A 51 -11.62 5.99 9.01
N HIS A 52 -11.98 6.39 7.79
CA HIS A 52 -12.51 7.71 7.46
C HIS A 52 -13.65 7.55 6.46
N ASN A 53 -14.82 8.13 6.76
CA ASN A 53 -16.06 7.98 5.99
C ASN A 53 -16.43 6.51 5.69
N ASN A 54 -16.33 5.64 6.70
CA ASN A 54 -16.54 4.18 6.59
C ASN A 54 -15.58 3.45 5.64
N GLU A 55 -14.53 4.12 5.16
CA GLU A 55 -13.49 3.51 4.34
C GLU A 55 -12.21 3.33 5.14
N LYS A 56 -11.48 2.24 4.89
CA LYS A 56 -10.18 1.99 5.51
C LYS A 56 -9.09 2.71 4.71
N TRP A 57 -8.24 3.43 5.40
CA TRP A 57 -7.13 4.19 4.84
C TRP A 57 -5.82 3.79 5.50
N ALA A 58 -4.74 3.93 4.75
CA ALA A 58 -3.39 3.77 5.23
C ALA A 58 -2.52 4.97 4.83
N ALA A 59 -1.58 5.35 5.69
CA ALA A 59 -0.50 6.26 5.32
C ALA A 59 0.85 5.58 5.47
N HIS A 60 1.73 5.77 4.48
CA HIS A 60 3.06 5.15 4.41
C HIS A 60 4.06 6.06 3.73
N ASP A 61 5.33 5.93 4.11
CA ASP A 61 6.42 6.65 3.46
C ASP A 61 6.99 5.85 2.28
N ILE A 62 7.09 6.51 1.13
CA ILE A 62 7.68 5.94 -0.09
C ILE A 62 8.64 6.98 -0.64
N LYS A 63 9.93 6.67 -0.64
CA LYS A 63 11.00 7.57 -1.14
C LYS A 63 10.97 8.97 -0.49
N ASN A 64 10.83 9.02 0.84
CA ASN A 64 10.77 10.26 1.63
C ASN A 64 9.54 11.15 1.35
N GLU A 65 8.51 10.59 0.71
CA GLU A 65 7.20 11.24 0.52
C GLU A 65 6.15 10.43 1.28
N ARG A 66 5.23 11.10 1.99
CA ARG A 66 4.14 10.41 2.68
C ARG A 66 2.94 10.25 1.77
N TRP A 67 2.46 9.03 1.63
CA TRP A 67 1.37 8.68 0.75
C TRP A 67 0.14 8.26 1.54
N PHE A 68 -1.02 8.75 1.11
CA PHE A 68 -2.33 8.38 1.62
C PHE A 68 -3.03 7.50 0.61
N MET A 69 -3.41 6.32 1.08
CA MET A 69 -3.87 5.23 0.25
C MET A 69 -5.17 4.70 0.84
N LYS A 70 -6.17 4.52 -0.02
CA LYS A 70 -7.39 3.81 0.32
C LYS A 70 -7.08 2.31 0.30
N CYS A 71 -7.39 1.62 1.39
CA CYS A 71 -7.33 0.17 1.46
C CYS A 71 -8.51 -0.42 0.68
N GLY A 72 -8.20 -1.27 -0.29
CA GLY A 72 -9.15 -1.98 -1.13
C GLY A 72 -9.30 -3.45 -0.72
N PRO A 73 -9.58 -4.34 -1.68
CA PRO A 73 -9.68 -5.78 -1.46
C PRO A 73 -8.48 -6.36 -0.73
N SER A 74 -8.72 -7.31 0.17
CA SER A 74 -7.70 -7.92 1.02
C SER A 74 -7.97 -9.41 1.17
N THR A 75 -6.88 -10.17 1.24
CA THR A 75 -6.81 -11.58 1.61
C THR A 75 -6.11 -11.70 2.97
N ASP A 76 -5.82 -12.92 3.42
CA ASP A 76 -5.00 -13.15 4.60
C ASP A 76 -3.54 -12.73 4.40
N ASN A 77 -3.01 -12.80 3.17
CA ASN A 77 -1.60 -12.55 2.87
C ASN A 77 -1.32 -11.13 2.38
N ALA A 78 -2.26 -10.49 1.69
CA ALA A 78 -2.03 -9.18 1.10
C ALA A 78 -3.30 -8.32 0.99
N GLU A 79 -3.12 -7.04 0.67
CA GLU A 79 -4.20 -6.12 0.33
C GLU A 79 -3.82 -5.16 -0.79
N ILE A 80 -4.82 -4.76 -1.58
CA ILE A 80 -4.70 -3.69 -2.56
C ILE A 80 -4.78 -2.34 -1.87
N LEU A 81 -3.90 -1.44 -2.29
CA LEU A 81 -3.90 -0.04 -1.91
C LEU A 81 -4.09 0.81 -3.15
N THR A 82 -5.05 1.74 -3.11
CA THR A 82 -5.30 2.71 -4.17
C THR A 82 -4.87 4.09 -3.74
N TYR A 83 -3.98 4.71 -4.51
CA TYR A 83 -3.44 6.02 -4.17
C TYR A 83 -4.47 7.11 -4.33
N TYR A 84 -4.41 8.07 -3.41
CA TYR A 84 -5.32 9.20 -3.41
C TYR A 84 -4.55 10.53 -3.35
N MET A 85 -3.53 10.63 -2.48
CA MET A 85 -2.72 11.85 -2.35
C MET A 85 -1.31 11.59 -1.81
N TYR A 86 -0.40 12.52 -2.06
CA TYR A 86 0.93 12.61 -1.42
C TYR A 86 1.05 13.90 -0.60
N ALA A 87 1.89 13.86 0.43
CA ALA A 87 2.34 15.04 1.17
C ALA A 87 3.86 15.01 1.33
N PRO A 88 4.58 16.07 0.94
CA PRO A 88 6.02 16.15 1.18
C PRO A 88 6.29 16.22 2.68
N LEU A 89 7.29 15.47 3.15
CA LEU A 89 7.70 15.44 4.56
C LEU A 89 8.52 16.67 4.98
N ALA A 90 9.00 17.48 4.02
CA ALA A 90 9.81 18.67 4.27
C ALA A 90 9.23 19.92 3.59
N SER A 91 9.60 21.10 4.08
CA SER A 91 9.10 22.46 3.80
C SER A 91 9.23 22.98 2.36
N GLU A 92 9.33 22.10 1.36
CA GLU A 92 9.33 22.53 -0.04
C GLU A 92 7.91 22.94 -0.44
N ILE A 93 7.72 24.26 -0.55
CA ILE A 93 6.52 24.92 -1.05
C ILE A 93 6.40 24.66 -2.56
N ARG A 94 6.31 23.40 -2.97
CA ARG A 94 5.78 23.06 -4.29
C ARG A 94 4.29 22.86 -4.11
N ARG A 95 3.49 23.75 -4.71
CA ARG A 95 2.06 23.52 -4.89
C ARG A 95 1.88 22.10 -5.45
N PRO A 96 0.97 21.28 -4.91
CA PRO A 96 0.73 19.95 -5.44
C PRO A 96 0.16 20.13 -6.84
N ILE A 97 1.02 20.00 -7.85
CA ILE A 97 0.53 19.74 -9.19
C ILE A 97 0.04 18.30 -9.11
N LEU A 98 -1.23 18.07 -9.42
CA LEU A 98 -1.85 16.74 -9.59
C LEU A 98 -1.04 15.79 -10.51
N SER A 99 0.05 16.24 -11.12
CA SER A 99 0.89 15.58 -12.12
C SER A 99 1.85 14.50 -11.59
N ASP A 100 1.98 14.30 -10.28
CA ASP A 100 2.96 13.35 -9.72
C ASP A 100 2.35 12.14 -8.98
N LEU A 101 1.10 11.78 -9.26
CA LEU A 101 0.55 10.46 -8.91
C LEU A 101 1.20 9.39 -9.79
N ARG A 102 2.47 9.07 -9.50
CA ARG A 102 3.29 8.16 -10.33
C ARG A 102 2.63 6.79 -10.44
N PHE A 103 1.89 6.33 -9.43
CA PHE A 103 1.17 5.06 -9.38
C PHE A 103 -0.28 5.26 -8.91
N THR A 104 -1.14 4.29 -9.23
CA THR A 104 -2.57 4.29 -8.87
C THR A 104 -2.90 3.10 -7.99
N HIS A 105 -2.31 1.94 -8.26
CA HIS A 105 -2.52 0.74 -7.46
C HIS A 105 -1.18 0.14 -7.00
N ALA A 106 -1.17 -0.31 -5.76
CA ALA A 106 -0.11 -1.07 -5.15
C ALA A 106 -0.67 -2.29 -4.41
N ILE A 107 0.18 -3.28 -4.21
CA ILE A 107 -0.08 -4.38 -3.28
C ILE A 107 0.74 -4.14 -2.01
N ARG A 108 0.12 -4.31 -0.85
CA ARG A 108 0.79 -4.44 0.45
C ARG A 108 0.70 -5.90 0.87
N ILE A 109 1.85 -6.55 0.95
CA ILE A 109 1.96 -7.88 1.55
C ILE A 109 2.05 -7.69 3.06
N LYS A 110 1.23 -8.41 3.84
CA LYS A 110 1.02 -8.06 5.26
C LYS A 110 2.27 -8.23 6.13
N GLU A 111 3.15 -9.14 5.75
CA GLU A 111 4.41 -9.40 6.46
C GLU A 111 5.52 -8.42 6.05
N ASP A 112 5.31 -7.65 4.98
CA ASP A 112 6.29 -6.73 4.46
C ASP A 112 6.17 -5.33 5.07
N SER A 113 7.33 -4.73 5.33
CA SER A 113 7.47 -3.31 5.67
C SER A 113 7.39 -2.38 4.45
N GLU A 114 7.42 -2.94 3.24
CA GLU A 114 7.42 -2.20 1.98
C GLU A 114 6.07 -2.34 1.26
N ILE A 115 5.75 -1.37 0.39
CA ILE A 115 4.59 -1.40 -0.49
C ILE A 115 5.06 -1.50 -1.94
N TYR A 116 4.36 -2.31 -2.73
CA TYR A 116 4.75 -2.66 -4.09
C TYR A 116 3.78 -2.05 -5.12
N PRO A 117 4.06 -0.86 -5.67
CA PRO A 117 3.27 -0.28 -6.75
C PRO A 117 3.37 -1.12 -8.03
N PHE A 118 2.23 -1.39 -8.67
CA PHE A 118 2.17 -2.21 -9.88
C PHE A 118 1.41 -1.56 -11.05
N TYR A 119 0.60 -0.52 -10.82
CA TYR A 119 -0.16 0.17 -11.87
C TYR A 119 0.06 1.68 -11.87
N TYR A 120 0.31 2.27 -13.04
CA TYR A 120 0.77 3.66 -13.25
C TYR A 120 -0.16 4.39 -14.25
N GLN A 121 -1.26 4.97 -13.77
CA GLN A 121 -2.36 5.45 -14.63
C GLN A 121 -1.98 6.56 -15.61
N MET A 122 -1.22 7.59 -15.21
CA MET A 122 -1.02 8.74 -16.11
C MET A 122 -0.07 8.48 -17.27
N PHE A 123 0.85 7.51 -17.16
CA PHE A 123 1.95 7.44 -18.13
C PHE A 123 2.33 6.03 -18.61
N TRP A 124 1.91 4.94 -17.96
CA TRP A 124 2.58 3.65 -18.21
C TRP A 124 1.80 2.35 -17.95
N GLY A 125 0.57 2.39 -17.42
CA GLY A 125 -0.24 1.20 -17.17
C GLY A 125 0.43 0.21 -16.19
N PHE A 126 0.20 -1.08 -16.39
CA PHE A 126 0.81 -2.15 -15.58
C PHE A 126 2.34 -2.21 -15.74
N LYS A 127 3.09 -2.06 -14.64
CA LYS A 127 4.57 -2.14 -14.62
C LYS A 127 5.12 -2.74 -13.34
N LEU A 128 5.92 -3.80 -13.50
CA LEU A 128 6.65 -4.45 -12.40
C LEU A 128 8.10 -3.97 -12.24
N LYS A 129 8.66 -3.23 -13.21
CA LYS A 129 10.09 -2.86 -13.25
C LYS A 129 10.62 -2.29 -11.93
N PHE A 130 9.79 -1.52 -11.23
CA PHE A 130 10.18 -0.83 -9.99
C PHE A 130 10.11 -1.70 -8.74
N ILE A 131 9.33 -2.77 -8.77
CA ILE A 131 9.13 -3.70 -7.65
C ILE A 131 9.85 -5.03 -7.86
N LYS A 132 10.27 -5.30 -9.11
CA LYS A 132 10.90 -6.55 -9.54
C LYS A 132 12.03 -7.00 -8.63
N LYS A 133 13.02 -6.13 -8.39
CA LYS A 133 14.20 -6.50 -7.57
C LYS A 133 13.83 -6.84 -6.13
N SER A 134 12.91 -6.11 -5.50
CA SER A 134 12.55 -6.37 -4.10
C SER A 134 11.70 -7.64 -4.00
N LEU A 135 10.71 -7.79 -4.89
CA LEU A 135 9.85 -8.98 -4.93
C LEU A 135 10.59 -10.24 -5.33
N GLU A 136 11.49 -10.22 -6.33
CA GLU A 136 12.30 -11.40 -6.69
C GLU A 136 13.19 -11.89 -5.55
N ARG A 137 13.65 -10.97 -4.69
CA ARG A 137 14.46 -11.32 -3.53
C ARG A 137 13.63 -11.95 -2.41
N LYS A 138 12.44 -11.42 -2.12
CA LYS A 138 11.59 -11.88 -1.01
C LYS A 138 10.69 -13.07 -1.39
N TYR A 139 10.22 -13.09 -2.64
CA TYR A 139 9.33 -14.09 -3.20
C TYR A 139 9.90 -14.59 -4.54
N PRO A 140 10.92 -15.47 -4.49
CA PRO A 140 11.54 -16.00 -5.69
C PRO A 140 10.51 -16.62 -6.65
N GLY A 141 10.56 -16.26 -7.92
CA GLY A 141 9.61 -16.79 -8.93
C GLY A 141 8.31 -15.99 -9.10
N LEU A 142 7.90 -15.18 -8.11
CA LEU A 142 6.65 -14.40 -8.17
C LEU A 142 6.58 -13.50 -9.41
N ILE A 143 7.64 -12.75 -9.71
CA ILE A 143 7.65 -11.85 -10.88
C ILE A 143 7.50 -12.63 -12.19
N LYS A 144 8.19 -13.76 -12.32
CA LYS A 144 8.08 -14.62 -13.52
C LYS A 144 6.67 -15.17 -13.65
N TYR A 145 6.05 -15.56 -12.54
CA TYR A 145 4.67 -16.03 -12.50
C TYR A 145 3.69 -14.95 -12.98
N ILE A 146 3.77 -13.75 -12.39
CA ILE A 146 2.92 -12.61 -12.77
C ILE A 146 3.12 -12.23 -14.25
N GLU A 147 4.37 -12.13 -14.71
CA GLU A 147 4.69 -11.79 -16.11
C GLU A 147 4.13 -12.86 -17.06
N SER A 148 4.27 -14.14 -16.74
CA SER A 148 3.72 -15.25 -17.54
C SER A 148 2.19 -15.23 -17.57
N TYR A 149 1.55 -15.05 -16.41
CA TYR A 149 0.09 -14.99 -16.28
C TYR A 149 -0.50 -13.88 -17.15
N PHE A 150 0.00 -12.66 -17.02
CA PHE A 150 -0.52 -11.52 -17.79
C PHE A 150 -0.04 -11.49 -19.25
N LYS A 151 0.97 -12.28 -19.62
CA LYS A 151 1.34 -12.52 -21.02
C LYS A 151 0.29 -13.40 -21.72
N GLN A 152 -0.23 -14.40 -21.01
CA GLN A 152 -1.29 -15.29 -21.51
C GLN A 152 -2.67 -14.62 -21.43
N ASN A 153 -2.91 -13.80 -20.39
CA ASN A 153 -4.19 -13.16 -20.11
C ASN A 153 -4.12 -11.63 -20.34
N LYS A 154 -3.91 -11.21 -21.60
CA LYS A 154 -3.74 -9.78 -21.94
C LYS A 154 -4.97 -8.92 -21.62
N GLU A 155 -6.17 -9.45 -21.77
CA GLU A 155 -7.40 -8.73 -21.45
C GLU A 155 -7.50 -8.42 -19.95
N LEU A 156 -7.20 -9.41 -19.10
CA LEU A 156 -7.13 -9.22 -17.65
C LEU A 156 -6.05 -8.22 -17.24
N LYS A 157 -4.91 -8.22 -17.94
CA LYS A 157 -3.86 -7.22 -17.73
C LYS A 157 -4.37 -5.80 -18.01
N ASN A 158 -5.17 -5.62 -19.05
CA ASN A 158 -5.70 -4.32 -19.44
C ASN A 158 -6.81 -3.83 -18.50
N SER A 159 -7.53 -4.75 -17.84
CA SER A 159 -8.57 -4.42 -16.87
C SER A 159 -8.05 -4.14 -15.46
N LEU A 160 -6.75 -4.31 -15.19
CA LEU A 160 -6.13 -4.06 -13.87
C LEU A 160 -6.33 -2.65 -13.32
N TYR A 161 -6.65 -1.68 -14.19
CA TYR A 161 -7.02 -0.34 -13.74
C TYR A 161 -8.38 -0.31 -13.03
N GLN A 162 -9.38 -0.96 -13.62
CA GLN A 162 -10.73 -1.04 -13.05
C GLN A 162 -10.83 -2.14 -11.99
N HIS A 163 -10.03 -3.20 -12.15
CA HIS A 163 -10.07 -4.44 -11.36
C HIS A 163 -8.70 -4.78 -10.76
N PRO A 164 -8.16 -3.94 -9.86
CA PRO A 164 -6.86 -4.19 -9.24
C PRO A 164 -6.83 -5.47 -8.37
N GLU A 165 -7.98 -5.99 -7.96
CA GLU A 165 -8.13 -7.29 -7.28
C GLU A 165 -7.60 -8.47 -8.10
N LEU A 166 -7.53 -8.36 -9.44
CA LEU A 166 -6.95 -9.41 -10.28
C LEU A 166 -5.47 -9.61 -9.95
N PHE A 167 -4.75 -8.53 -9.60
CA PHE A 167 -3.35 -8.65 -9.18
C PHE A 167 -3.24 -9.43 -7.86
N LEU A 168 -4.15 -9.17 -6.92
CA LEU A 168 -4.23 -9.89 -5.65
C LEU A 168 -4.50 -11.38 -5.86
N GLN A 169 -5.44 -11.72 -6.75
CA GLN A 169 -5.73 -13.12 -7.11
C GLN A 169 -4.50 -13.84 -7.68
N VAL A 170 -3.77 -13.21 -8.60
CA VAL A 170 -2.55 -13.78 -9.19
C VAL A 170 -1.47 -14.01 -8.13
N TYR A 171 -1.36 -13.13 -7.13
CA TYR A 171 -0.45 -13.31 -6.01
C TYR A 171 -0.86 -14.51 -5.12
N GLU A 172 -2.14 -14.65 -4.77
CA GLU A 172 -2.61 -15.81 -3.98
C GLU A 172 -2.44 -17.14 -4.74
N ASP A 173 -2.70 -17.15 -6.05
CA ASP A 173 -2.49 -18.33 -6.89
C ASP A 173 -1.01 -18.76 -6.93
N PHE A 174 -0.09 -17.79 -6.87
CA PHE A 174 1.33 -18.08 -6.75
C PHE A 174 1.65 -18.76 -5.41
N LEU A 175 1.15 -18.23 -4.29
CA LEU A 175 1.41 -18.79 -2.97
C LEU A 175 0.92 -20.24 -2.86
N LYS A 176 -0.30 -20.52 -3.33
CA LYS A 176 -0.85 -21.89 -3.33
C LYS A 176 0.01 -22.88 -4.11
N LYS A 177 0.49 -22.48 -5.29
CA LYS A 177 1.35 -23.33 -6.12
C LYS A 177 2.72 -23.57 -5.48
N ASP A 178 3.26 -22.55 -4.81
CA ASP A 178 4.53 -22.66 -4.11
C ASP A 178 4.41 -23.62 -2.91
N GLU A 179 3.33 -23.51 -2.13
CA GLU A 179 3.01 -24.44 -1.04
C GLU A 179 2.85 -25.89 -1.53
N GLU A 180 2.09 -26.11 -2.61
CA GLU A 180 1.90 -27.43 -3.21
C GLU A 180 3.23 -28.05 -3.67
N GLN A 181 4.12 -27.26 -4.27
CA GLN A 181 5.45 -27.72 -4.69
C GLN A 181 6.34 -28.06 -3.49
N LEU A 182 6.28 -27.28 -2.41
CA LEU A 182 7.02 -27.55 -1.18
C LEU A 182 6.50 -28.81 -0.47
N CYS A 183 5.18 -29.04 -0.43
CA CYS A 183 4.62 -30.27 0.13
C CYS A 183 5.01 -31.51 -0.69
N ASN A 184 4.97 -31.42 -2.02
CA ASN A 184 5.30 -32.54 -2.91
C ASN A 184 6.79 -32.88 -2.93
N ASN A 185 7.68 -31.92 -2.66
CA ASN A 185 9.13 -32.17 -2.58
C ASN A 185 9.58 -32.73 -1.21
N ASN A 186 8.69 -32.74 -0.22
CA ASN A 186 8.94 -33.25 1.14
C ASN A 186 8.24 -34.60 1.43
N MET A 187 7.60 -35.20 0.42
CA MET A 187 7.06 -36.57 0.43
C MET A 187 7.97 -37.51 -0.37
#